data_AF-A0A936ZRJ3-F1
#
_entry.id   AF-A0A936ZRJ3-F1
#
_cell.length_a   1.000
_cell.length_b   1.000
_cell.length_c   1.000
_cell.angle_alpha   90.00
_cell.angle_beta   90.00
_cell.angle_gamma   90.00
#
_symmetry.space_group_name_H-M   'P 1'
#
loop_
_entity.id
_entity.type
_entity.pdbx_description
1 polymer ?
#
loop_
_entity_poly.entity_id
_entity_poly.type
_entity_poly.pdbx_seq_one_letter_code
_entity_poly.pdbx_strand_id
1 'polypeptide(L)'
;MTDPDQPALVENMLLLRKEDFDDLLERSAERGAERCLAHLGLENGHAARDIRELRDLIEAWREARHTAWQTFVKVLTTGLLAALLVGAAIKLRVLGGGQ
;
A
#
# COMPACT_ATOMS: atom_id res chain seq x y z
N MET A 1 10.75 -6.45 -61.21
CA MET A 1 10.68 -7.08 -59.87
C MET A 1 10.35 -5.98 -58.90
N THR A 2 9.07 -5.79 -58.64
CA THR A 2 8.55 -4.79 -57.70
C THR A 2 8.35 -5.54 -56.40
N ASP A 3 9.12 -5.16 -55.37
CA ASP A 3 9.07 -5.79 -54.05
C ASP A 3 7.72 -5.45 -53.39
N PRO A 4 6.90 -6.45 -53.00
CA PRO A 4 5.56 -6.22 -52.46
C PRO A 4 5.54 -5.64 -51.05
N ASP A 5 6.69 -5.45 -50.40
CA ASP A 5 6.79 -5.01 -49.00
C ASP A 5 7.15 -3.52 -48.81
N GLN A 6 7.11 -2.72 -49.88
CA GLN A 6 7.32 -1.27 -49.75
C GLN A 6 6.03 -0.54 -49.36
N PRO A 7 5.97 0.09 -48.18
CA PRO A 7 4.81 0.87 -47.79
C PRO A 7 4.68 2.10 -48.70
N ALA A 8 3.52 2.22 -49.37
CA ALA A 8 3.19 3.37 -50.18
C ALA A 8 2.89 4.57 -49.26
N LEU A 9 3.83 5.51 -49.18
CA LEU A 9 3.65 6.81 -48.52
C LEU A 9 2.78 7.70 -49.40
N VAL A 10 1.52 7.88 -49.02
CA VAL A 10 0.61 8.85 -49.65
C VAL A 10 0.25 9.88 -48.59
N GLU A 11 0.64 11.15 -48.83
CA GLU A 11 0.23 12.34 -48.07
C GLU A 11 -0.01 12.08 -46.56
N ASN A 12 1.07 11.93 -45.79
CA ASN A 12 1.07 11.71 -44.34
C ASN A 12 0.30 10.46 -43.83
N MET A 13 -0.15 9.56 -44.70
CA MET A 13 -0.71 8.26 -44.34
C MET A 13 0.25 7.11 -44.66
N LEU A 14 0.37 6.19 -43.71
CA LEU A 14 1.09 4.94 -43.82
C LEU A 14 0.08 3.81 -44.02
N LEU A 15 0.12 3.14 -45.18
CA LEU A 15 -0.64 1.92 -45.42
C LEU A 15 0.18 0.73 -44.94
N LEU A 16 -0.36 0.00 -43.97
CA LEU A 16 0.26 -1.15 -43.33
C LEU A 16 -0.70 -2.35 -43.39
N ARG A 17 -0.16 -3.56 -43.43
CA ARG A 17 -0.97 -4.75 -43.21
C ARG A 17 -1.42 -4.77 -41.74
N LYS A 18 -2.56 -5.42 -41.49
CA LYS A 18 -3.13 -5.50 -40.14
C LYS A 18 -2.14 -6.14 -39.14
N GLU A 19 -1.47 -7.20 -39.57
CA GLU A 19 -0.41 -7.88 -38.81
C GLU A 19 0.73 -6.93 -38.42
N ASP A 20 1.26 -6.16 -39.37
CA ASP A 20 2.34 -5.19 -39.11
C ASP A 20 1.89 -4.07 -38.14
N PHE A 21 0.61 -3.68 -38.22
CA PHE A 21 0.02 -2.67 -37.34
C PHE A 21 -0.16 -3.20 -35.90
N ASP A 22 -0.68 -4.41 -35.73
CA ASP A 22 -0.84 -5.04 -34.41
C ASP A 22 0.53 -5.22 -33.72
N ASP A 23 1.55 -5.67 -34.46
CA ASP A 23 2.93 -5.79 -33.98
C ASP A 23 3.52 -4.43 -33.54
N LEU A 24 3.27 -3.37 -34.31
CA LEU A 24 3.72 -2.02 -33.97
C LEU A 24 3.07 -1.54 -32.67
N LEU A 25 1.76 -1.75 -32.53
CA LEU A 25 1.01 -1.38 -31.34
C LEU A 25 1.52 -2.12 -30.11
N GLU A 26 1.73 -3.43 -30.20
CA GLU A 26 2.22 -4.24 -29.09
C GLU A 26 3.60 -3.78 -28.63
N ARG A 27 4.54 -3.59 -29.57
CA ARG A 27 5.90 -3.08 -29.23
C ARG A 27 5.88 -1.67 -28.66
N SER A 28 4.96 -0.83 -29.11
CA SER A 28 4.80 0.54 -28.60
C SER A 28 4.23 0.53 -27.18
N ALA A 29 3.24 -0.33 -26.92
CA ALA A 29 2.66 -0.53 -25.60
C ALA A 29 3.69 -1.10 -24.62
N GLU A 30 4.46 -2.11 -25.03
CA GLU A 30 5.52 -2.73 -24.24
C GLU A 30 6.60 -1.70 -23.87
N ARG A 31 7.13 -0.95 -24.84
CA ARG A 31 8.11 0.12 -24.59
C ARG A 31 7.56 1.25 -23.73
N GLY A 32 6.27 1.55 -23.86
CA GLY A 32 5.57 2.50 -22.99
C GLY A 32 5.52 2.01 -21.55
N ALA A 33 5.15 0.74 -21.36
CA ALA A 33 5.10 0.09 -20.04
C ALA A 33 6.50 0.02 -19.40
N GLU A 34 7.52 -0.40 -20.15
CA GLU A 34 8.91 -0.43 -19.69
C GLU A 34 9.40 0.96 -19.23
N ARG A 35 9.12 2.01 -20.00
CA ARG A 35 9.47 3.39 -19.63
C ARG A 35 8.76 3.86 -18.36
N CYS A 36 7.47 3.54 -18.21
CA CYS A 36 6.73 3.85 -17.00
C CYS A 36 7.31 3.11 -15.79
N LEU A 37 7.61 1.82 -15.93
CA LEU A 37 8.24 1.02 -14.87
C LEU A 37 9.61 1.58 -14.49
N ALA A 38 10.44 1.94 -15.47
CA ALA A 38 11.74 2.56 -15.24
C ALA A 38 11.64 3.93 -14.57
N HIS A 39 10.67 4.75 -14.96
CA HIS A 39 10.45 6.06 -14.33
C HIS A 39 10.01 5.94 -12.87
N LEU A 40 9.31 4.85 -12.53
CA LEU A 40 8.90 4.52 -11.17
C LEU A 40 9.99 3.76 -10.39
N GLY A 41 11.13 3.42 -10.99
CA GLY A 41 12.18 2.61 -10.36
C GLY A 41 11.80 1.13 -10.17
N LEU A 42 10.80 0.64 -10.92
CA LEU A 42 10.23 -0.71 -10.82
C LEU A 42 10.79 -1.69 -11.86
N GLU A 43 11.73 -1.27 -12.70
CA GLU A 43 12.25 -2.03 -13.84
C GLU A 43 13.05 -3.27 -13.44
N ASN A 44 13.66 -3.27 -12.24
CA ASN A 44 14.53 -4.36 -11.79
C ASN A 44 13.80 -5.43 -10.96
N GLY A 45 12.48 -5.36 -10.83
CA GLY A 45 11.66 -6.31 -10.04
C GLY A 45 11.85 -6.23 -8.51
N HIS A 46 12.92 -5.61 -8.03
CA HIS A 46 13.21 -5.38 -6.61
C HIS A 46 12.14 -4.51 -5.94
N ALA A 47 11.72 -3.41 -6.56
CA ALA A 47 10.73 -2.54 -5.94
C ALA A 47 9.34 -3.19 -5.81
N ALA A 48 8.98 -4.12 -6.71
CA ALA A 48 7.76 -4.91 -6.57
C ALA A 48 7.83 -5.86 -5.35
N ARG A 49 9.03 -6.37 -5.03
CA ARG A 49 9.32 -7.15 -3.81
C ARG A 49 9.21 -6.27 -2.58
N ASP A 50 9.88 -5.11 -2.58
CA ASP A 50 9.91 -4.19 -1.44
C ASP A 50 8.50 -3.67 -1.09
N ILE A 51 7.68 -3.32 -2.09
CA ILE A 51 6.28 -2.92 -1.87
C ILE A 51 5.49 -4.05 -1.21
N ARG A 52 5.76 -5.30 -1.61
CA ARG A 52 5.10 -6.48 -1.06
C ARG A 52 5.52 -6.71 0.39
N GLU A 53 6.80 -6.58 0.69
CA GLU A 53 7.35 -6.69 2.04
C GLU A 53 6.84 -5.56 2.95
N LEU A 54 6.79 -4.31 2.48
CA LEU A 54 6.21 -3.19 3.23
C LEU A 54 4.74 -3.44 3.58
N ARG A 55 3.96 -3.98 2.64
CA ARG A 55 2.56 -4.34 2.91
C ARG A 55 2.47 -5.42 3.98
N ASP A 56 3.30 -6.45 3.88
CA ASP A 56 3.33 -7.53 4.86
C ASP A 56 3.75 -7.01 6.26
N LEU A 57 4.69 -6.06 6.33
CA LEU A 57 5.04 -5.36 7.57
C LEU A 57 3.88 -4.52 8.14
N ILE A 58 3.15 -3.80 7.29
CA ILE A 58 2.00 -2.98 7.71
C ILE A 58 0.88 -3.89 8.23
N GLU A 59 0.64 -5.03 7.58
CA GLU A 59 -0.31 -6.04 8.04
C GLU A 59 0.09 -6.54 9.44
N ALA A 60 1.35 -6.96 9.63
CA ALA A 60 1.87 -7.40 10.92
C ALA A 60 1.81 -6.30 11.99
N TRP A 61 2.10 -5.05 11.64
CA TRP A 61 2.01 -3.91 12.55
C TRP A 61 0.56 -3.61 12.94
N ARG A 62 -0.38 -3.73 12.01
CA ARG A 62 -1.80 -3.52 12.28
C ARG A 62 -2.33 -4.55 13.28
N GLU A 63 -1.93 -5.81 13.14
CA GLU A 63 -2.23 -6.87 14.11
C GLU A 63 -1.63 -6.57 15.49
N ALA A 64 -0.33 -6.24 15.54
CA ALA A 64 0.35 -5.90 16.79
C ALA A 64 -0.29 -4.70 17.50
N ARG A 65 -0.68 -3.67 16.74
CA ARG A 65 -1.34 -2.47 17.25
C ARG A 65 -2.69 -2.80 17.89
N HIS A 66 -3.46 -3.71 17.31
CA HIS A 66 -4.75 -4.11 17.86
C HIS A 66 -4.59 -4.72 19.25
N THR A 67 -3.67 -5.68 19.41
CA THR A 67 -3.38 -6.33 20.70
C THR A 67 -2.82 -5.34 21.73
N ALA A 68 -1.92 -4.44 21.31
CA ALA A 68 -1.39 -3.39 22.16
C ALA A 68 -2.49 -2.44 22.66
N TRP A 69 -3.40 -2.02 21.77
CA TRP A 69 -4.52 -1.14 22.11
C TRP A 69 -5.49 -1.80 23.09
N GLN A 70 -5.83 -3.07 22.88
CA GLN A 70 -6.69 -3.81 23.81
C GLN A 70 -6.08 -3.88 25.21
N THR A 71 -4.78 -4.15 25.31
CA THR A 71 -4.08 -4.21 26.59
C THR A 71 -4.02 -2.84 27.25
N PHE A 72 -3.71 -1.80 26.48
CA PHE A 72 -3.66 -0.42 26.97
C PHE A 72 -5.00 0.03 27.55
N VAL A 73 -6.10 -0.16 26.82
CA VAL A 73 -7.45 0.20 27.26
C VAL A 73 -7.83 -0.58 28.52
N LYS A 74 -7.51 -1.87 28.58
CA LYS A 74 -7.79 -2.71 29.76
C LYS A 74 -7.03 -2.22 30.98
N VAL A 75 -5.72 -2.00 30.87
CA VAL A 75 -4.88 -1.52 31.97
C VAL A 75 -5.33 -0.13 32.43
N LEU A 76 -5.62 0.78 31.50
CA LEU A 76 -6.12 2.12 31.81
C LEU A 76 -7.44 2.05 32.58
N THR A 77 -8.39 1.23 32.12
CA THR A 77 -9.70 1.07 32.75
C THR A 77 -9.58 0.46 34.14
N THR A 78 -8.81 -0.62 34.29
CA THR A 78 -8.57 -1.27 35.58
C THR A 78 -7.85 -0.32 36.55
N GLY A 79 -6.85 0.43 36.06
CA GLY A 79 -6.14 1.44 36.86
C GLY A 79 -7.07 2.55 37.34
N LEU A 80 -7.95 3.06 36.46
CA LEU A 80 -8.93 4.09 36.83
C LEU A 80 -9.92 3.59 37.88
N LEU A 81 -10.47 2.39 37.69
CA LEU A 81 -11.39 1.77 38.66
C LEU A 81 -10.71 1.54 40.01
N ALA A 82 -9.48 1.03 40.01
CA ALA A 82 -8.71 0.85 41.25
C ALA A 82 -8.44 2.18 41.95
N ALA A 83 -8.06 3.22 41.20
CA ALA A 83 -7.87 4.56 41.74
C ALA A 83 -9.16 5.13 42.36
N LEU A 84 -10.32 4.92 41.72
CA LEU A 84 -11.62 5.33 42.26
C LEU A 84 -11.96 4.62 43.57
N LEU A 85 -11.73 3.30 43.66
CA LEU A 85 -11.96 2.53 44.89
C LEU A 85 -11.06 2.99 46.03
N VAL A 86 -9.76 3.19 45.75
CA VAL A 86 -8.80 3.71 46.75
C VAL A 86 -9.20 5.11 47.19
N GLY A 87 -9.56 5.99 46.26
CA GLY A 87 -10.01 7.35 46.56
C GLY A 87 -11.28 7.37 47.41
N ALA A 88 -12.26 6.53 47.10
CA ALA A 88 -13.48 6.38 47.89
C ALA A 88 -13.20 5.85 49.30
N ALA A 89 -12.32 4.86 49.45
CA ALA A 89 -11.93 4.31 50.75
C ALA A 89 -11.24 5.35 51.63
N ILE A 90 -10.33 6.17 51.06
CA ILE A 90 -9.68 7.27 51.78
C ILE A 90 -10.72 8.31 52.20
N LYS A 91 -11.59 8.76 51.28
CA LYS A 91 -12.65 9.73 51.59
C LYS A 91 -13.57 9.24 52.70
N LEU A 92 -14.01 7.98 52.64
CA LEU A 92 -14.86 7.36 53.67
C LEU A 92 -14.14 7.23 55.02
N ARG A 93 -12.86 6.87 55.04
CA ARG A 93 -12.06 6.80 56.28
C ARG A 93 -11.87 8.18 56.90
N VAL A 94 -11.62 9.21 56.10
CA VAL A 94 -11.51 10.60 56.56
C VAL A 94 -12.86 11.10 57.10
N LEU A 95 -13.97 10.73 56.46
CA LEU A 95 -15.30 11.16 56.89
C LEU A 95 -15.82 10.37 58.11
N GLY A 96 -15.45 9.10 58.27
CA GLY A 96 -15.86 8.23 59.37
C GLY A 96 -14.91 8.20 60.57
N GLY A 97 -13.71 8.78 60.46
CA GLY A 97 -12.72 8.87 61.54
C GLY A 97 -12.88 10.10 62.46
N GLY A 98 -13.93 10.89 62.27
CA GLY A 98 -14.29 12.02 63.12
C GLY A 98 -15.43 11.66 64.08
N GLN A 99 -15.20 10.74 65.01
CA GLN A 99 -15.99 10.56 66.23
C GLN A 99 -15.09 10.10 67.36
#